data_AF-A0A352PX75-F1
#
_entry.id   AF-A0A352PX75-F1
#
_cell.length_a   1.000
_cell.length_b   1.000
_cell.length_c   1.000
_cell.angle_alpha   90.00
_cell.angle_beta   90.00
_cell.angle_gamma   90.00
#
_symmetry.space_group_name_H-M   'P 1'
#
loop_
_entity.id
_entity.type
_entity.pdbx_description
1 polymer ?
#
loop_
_entity_poly.entity_id
_entity_poly.type
_entity_poly.pdbx_seq_one_letter_code
_entity_poly.pdbx_strand_id
1 'polypeptide(L)'
;MDGNGNETSRTPHKWRFARVGGFDQVRLETGADLLDLDRLDQKLWASLSCPTHGLELDSKTLELIDSDGDGRIRVPEILAAVKWIESVLKNPDDLTKRASDLPLSAINDSKPEGKQLLASAKQILVNLGKPDAAVVTAEDTADTVKIFAQTKFNGDGIVPFDSTDDEQLQCVIKDVMECVGSELDRSGEPGITQEKMDQFYAELQDYSDWWSQAEADAANILA
;
A
#
# COMPACT_ATOMS: atom_id res chain seq x y z
N MET A 1 29.93 40.18 16.23
CA MET A 1 28.73 39.46 16.69
C MET A 1 28.75 38.14 15.97
N ASP A 2 29.07 37.13 16.74
CA ASP A 2 29.53 35.83 16.33
C ASP A 2 28.38 34.95 15.86
N GLY A 3 28.61 34.22 14.77
CA GLY A 3 27.72 33.19 14.25
C GLY A 3 28.54 31.97 13.86
N ASN A 4 29.26 31.39 14.82
CA ASN A 4 29.95 30.11 14.65
C ASN A 4 28.90 28.99 14.69
N GLY A 5 28.33 28.68 13.53
CA GLY A 5 27.49 27.51 13.32
C GLY A 5 28.36 26.26 13.52
N ASN A 6 28.05 25.51 14.56
CA ASN A 6 28.71 24.26 14.92
C ASN A 6 28.36 23.19 13.86
N GLU A 7 29.05 23.19 12.72
CA GLU A 7 29.06 22.05 11.80
C GLU A 7 29.76 20.90 12.53
N THR A 8 28.97 19.97 13.05
CA THR A 8 29.46 18.71 13.57
C THR A 8 30.20 17.99 12.43
N SER A 9 31.53 18.10 12.44
CA SER A 9 32.42 17.38 11.54
C SER A 9 32.28 15.87 11.81
N ARG A 10 31.29 15.22 11.17
CA ARG A 10 31.17 13.76 11.16
C ARG A 10 32.43 13.21 10.51
N THR A 11 33.07 12.26 11.18
CA THR A 11 34.24 11.54 10.67
C THR A 11 33.97 11.05 9.25
N PRO A 12 34.89 11.24 8.30
CA PRO A 12 34.69 10.76 6.93
C PRO A 12 34.49 9.25 6.93
N HIS A 13 33.45 8.80 6.22
CA HIS A 13 33.12 7.37 6.09
C HIS A 13 34.24 6.64 5.35
N LYS A 14 34.58 5.44 5.84
CA LYS A 14 35.67 4.63 5.27
C LYS A 14 35.10 3.60 4.31
N TRP A 15 35.09 3.94 3.02
CA TRP A 15 34.67 3.04 1.95
C TRP A 15 35.62 1.85 1.81
N ARG A 16 35.03 0.65 1.69
CA ARG A 16 35.74 -0.57 1.33
C ARG A 16 35.53 -0.85 -0.16
N PHE A 17 36.55 -1.42 -0.80
CA PHE A 17 36.53 -1.71 -2.22
C PHE A 17 36.86 -3.18 -2.47
N ALA A 18 36.29 -3.73 -3.54
CA ALA A 18 36.69 -5.00 -4.12
C ALA A 18 36.97 -4.83 -5.60
N ARG A 19 37.94 -5.60 -6.09
CA ARG A 19 38.27 -5.63 -7.51
C ARG A 19 37.40 -6.65 -8.23
N VAL A 20 36.54 -6.18 -9.13
CA VAL A 20 35.61 -6.99 -9.92
C VAL A 20 35.78 -6.61 -11.39
N GLY A 21 36.08 -7.59 -12.24
CA GLY A 21 36.22 -7.36 -13.69
C GLY A 21 37.31 -6.34 -14.08
N GLY A 22 38.32 -6.12 -13.23
CA GLY A 22 39.40 -5.16 -13.47
C GLY A 22 39.15 -3.74 -12.94
N PHE A 23 37.99 -3.47 -12.33
CA PHE A 23 37.64 -2.18 -11.74
C PHE A 23 37.47 -2.30 -10.23
N ASP A 24 37.68 -1.19 -9.51
CA ASP A 24 37.45 -1.12 -8.07
C ASP A 24 36.00 -0.70 -7.81
N GLN A 25 35.24 -1.60 -7.19
CA GLN A 25 33.84 -1.40 -6.85
C GLN A 25 33.67 -1.24 -5.33
N VAL A 26 32.84 -0.28 -4.93
CA VAL A 26 32.50 -0.04 -3.53
C VAL A 26 31.73 -1.24 -2.96
N ARG A 27 32.07 -1.64 -1.74
CA ARG A 27 31.35 -2.66 -0.97
C ARG A 27 30.34 -2.02 -0.04
N LEU A 28 29.06 -2.36 -0.23
CA LEU A 28 27.97 -1.99 0.66
C LEU A 28 27.62 -3.21 1.53
N GLU A 29 28.17 -3.26 2.74
CA GLU A 29 28.06 -4.44 3.64
C GLU A 29 27.49 -4.11 5.00
N THR A 30 27.39 -2.83 5.35
CA THR A 30 26.86 -2.35 6.64
C THR A 30 25.79 -1.29 6.42
N GLY A 31 24.94 -1.09 7.43
CA GLY A 31 23.97 0.01 7.44
C GLY A 31 24.66 1.36 7.32
N ALA A 32 25.85 1.53 7.93
CA ALA A 32 26.65 2.74 7.78
C ALA A 32 27.05 3.02 6.32
N ASP A 33 27.37 1.99 5.53
CA ASP A 33 27.66 2.14 4.10
C ASP A 33 26.46 2.69 3.32
N LEU A 34 25.24 2.30 3.71
CA LEU A 34 24.01 2.80 3.11
C LEU A 34 23.73 4.24 3.57
N LEU A 35 23.84 4.53 4.87
CA LEU A 35 23.54 5.86 5.40
C LEU A 35 24.47 6.96 4.89
N ASP A 36 25.73 6.65 4.57
CA ASP A 36 26.68 7.62 4.00
C ASP A 36 26.73 7.56 2.46
N LEU A 37 25.81 6.84 1.79
CA LEU A 37 25.79 6.65 0.33
C LEU A 37 25.65 7.96 -0.46
N ASP A 38 25.01 8.99 0.12
CA ASP A 38 24.86 10.31 -0.49
C ASP A 38 26.19 11.10 -0.58
N ARG A 39 27.22 10.65 0.15
CA ARG A 39 28.58 11.21 0.14
C ARG A 39 29.53 10.43 -0.77
N LEU A 40 29.08 9.32 -1.36
CA LEU A 40 29.89 8.55 -2.27
C LEU A 40 30.08 9.31 -3.59
N ASP A 41 31.34 9.50 -4.02
CA ASP A 41 31.63 10.12 -5.32
C ASP A 41 30.93 9.32 -6.43
N GLN A 42 30.14 10.02 -7.25
CA GLN A 42 29.35 9.41 -8.31
C GLN A 42 30.19 8.62 -9.33
N LYS A 43 31.50 8.92 -9.47
CA LYS A 43 32.44 8.18 -10.32
C LYS A 43 32.69 6.74 -9.84
N LEU A 44 32.37 6.45 -8.58
CA LEU A 44 32.54 5.13 -7.98
C LEU A 44 31.28 4.26 -8.13
N TRP A 45 30.21 4.79 -8.72
CA TRP A 45 29.00 4.03 -9.01
C TRP A 45 29.20 3.15 -10.23
N ALA A 46 28.79 1.88 -10.13
CA ALA A 46 28.90 0.94 -11.23
C ALA A 46 27.96 1.28 -12.41
N SER A 47 26.81 1.93 -12.11
CA SER A 47 25.89 2.47 -13.11
C SER A 47 25.19 3.71 -12.56
N LEU A 48 24.86 4.65 -13.45
CA LEU A 48 24.06 5.84 -13.15
C LEU A 48 22.59 5.69 -13.58
N SER A 49 22.28 4.61 -14.29
CA SER A 49 20.94 4.27 -14.76
C SER A 49 20.82 2.75 -14.89
N CYS A 50 19.88 2.16 -14.16
CA CYS A 50 19.67 0.72 -14.09
C CYS A 50 18.25 0.40 -14.59
N PRO A 51 18.06 -0.51 -15.56
CA PRO A 51 16.72 -0.89 -15.99
C PRO A 51 15.97 -1.59 -14.85
N THR A 52 14.65 -1.44 -14.82
CA THR A 52 13.76 -2.15 -13.87
C THR A 52 13.48 -3.61 -14.27
N HIS A 53 13.94 -4.04 -15.45
CA HIS A 53 13.66 -5.34 -16.05
C HIS A 53 14.91 -5.94 -16.71
N GLY A 54 14.87 -7.25 -16.98
CA GLY A 54 15.99 -7.97 -17.62
C GLY A 54 17.21 -8.17 -16.72
N LEU A 55 17.02 -8.03 -15.41
CA LEU A 55 18.01 -8.33 -14.37
C LEU A 55 17.61 -9.60 -13.63
N GLU A 56 18.58 -10.27 -13.04
CA GLU A 56 18.37 -11.41 -12.12
C GLU A 56 17.92 -10.91 -10.72
N LEU A 57 16.96 -9.99 -10.70
CA LEU A 57 16.38 -9.34 -9.52
C LEU A 57 14.86 -9.25 -9.71
N ASP A 58 14.12 -9.18 -8.60
CA ASP A 58 12.67 -9.02 -8.66
C ASP A 58 12.26 -7.69 -9.29
N SER A 59 11.58 -7.73 -10.43
CA SER A 59 11.24 -6.54 -11.20
C SER A 59 10.26 -5.62 -10.48
N LYS A 60 9.31 -6.19 -9.71
CA LYS A 60 8.34 -5.40 -8.93
C LYS A 60 9.04 -4.54 -7.89
N THR A 61 10.03 -5.10 -7.20
CA THR A 61 10.86 -4.34 -6.25
C THR A 61 11.60 -3.20 -6.94
N LEU A 62 12.10 -3.41 -8.16
CA LEU A 62 12.77 -2.36 -8.93
C LEU A 62 11.78 -1.27 -9.40
N GLU A 63 10.58 -1.66 -9.83
CA GLU A 63 9.50 -0.73 -10.19
C GLU A 63 9.06 0.15 -9.00
N LEU A 64 9.11 -0.37 -7.76
CA LEU A 64 8.83 0.44 -6.56
C LEU A 64 9.87 1.53 -6.27
N ILE A 65 11.11 1.37 -6.78
CA ILE A 65 12.18 2.35 -6.63
C ILE A 65 12.13 3.39 -7.75
N ASP A 66 11.67 3.00 -8.94
CA ASP A 66 11.44 3.86 -10.10
C ASP A 66 10.26 4.79 -9.84
N SER A 67 10.58 5.96 -9.30
CA SER A 67 9.62 6.94 -8.80
C SER A 67 8.94 7.75 -9.90
N ASP A 68 9.55 7.84 -11.08
CA ASP A 68 8.99 8.54 -12.25
C ASP A 68 8.38 7.60 -13.29
N GLY A 69 8.62 6.30 -13.18
CA GLY A 69 8.02 5.26 -14.02
C GLY A 69 8.60 5.19 -15.42
N ASP A 70 9.81 5.72 -15.65
CA ASP A 70 10.49 5.67 -16.97
C ASP A 70 11.13 4.30 -17.29
N GLY A 71 11.04 3.35 -16.35
CA GLY A 71 11.61 2.01 -16.44
C GLY A 71 13.10 1.96 -16.08
N ARG A 72 13.64 3.03 -15.49
CA ARG A 72 15.07 3.15 -15.14
C ARG A 72 15.29 3.84 -13.79
N ILE A 73 15.95 3.11 -12.90
CA ILE A 73 16.38 3.63 -11.61
C ILE A 73 17.67 4.43 -11.74
N ARG A 74 17.70 5.62 -11.16
CA ARG A 74 18.87 6.52 -11.13
C ARG A 74 19.33 6.79 -9.70
N VAL A 75 20.53 7.36 -9.59
CA VAL A 75 21.17 7.65 -8.29
C VAL A 75 20.26 8.40 -7.31
N PRO A 76 19.54 9.48 -7.69
CA PRO A 76 18.68 10.21 -6.76
C PRO A 76 17.57 9.34 -6.13
N GLU A 77 17.05 8.36 -6.87
CA GLU A 77 15.97 7.48 -6.42
C GLU A 77 16.47 6.45 -5.41
N ILE A 78 17.67 5.90 -5.65
CA ILE A 78 18.35 5.06 -4.66
C ILE A 78 18.61 5.86 -3.37
N LEU A 79 19.10 7.09 -3.48
CA LEU A 79 19.34 7.94 -2.31
C LEU A 79 18.05 8.28 -1.57
N ALA A 80 16.96 8.52 -2.29
CA ALA A 80 15.63 8.76 -1.70
C ALA A 80 15.12 7.52 -0.97
N ALA A 81 15.23 6.33 -1.59
CA ALA A 81 14.86 5.06 -0.97
C ALA A 81 15.65 4.80 0.31
N VAL A 82 16.97 5.00 0.30
CA VAL A 82 17.83 4.85 1.49
C VAL A 82 17.42 5.82 2.61
N LYS A 83 17.18 7.10 2.28
CA LYS A 83 16.72 8.10 3.26
C LYS A 83 15.37 7.76 3.86
N TRP A 84 14.46 7.22 3.06
CA TRP A 84 13.17 6.74 3.55
C TRP A 84 13.36 5.55 4.50
N ILE A 85 14.19 4.57 4.13
CA ILE A 85 14.47 3.41 4.99
C ILE A 85 15.10 3.85 6.32
N GLU A 86 16.03 4.80 6.31
CA GLU A 86 16.61 5.40 7.52
C GLU A 86 15.53 6.04 8.43
N SER A 87 14.45 6.57 7.85
CA SER A 87 13.37 7.17 8.63
C SER A 87 12.49 6.12 9.30
N VAL A 88 12.31 4.95 8.68
CA VAL A 88 11.33 3.94 9.11
C VAL A 88 11.94 2.72 9.81
N LEU A 89 13.26 2.47 9.76
CA LEU A 89 13.92 1.38 10.48
C LEU A 89 14.69 1.87 11.70
N LYS A 90 14.72 1.05 12.75
CA LYS A 90 15.52 1.30 13.96
C LYS A 90 17.00 1.01 13.74
N ASN A 91 17.31 -0.01 12.96
CA ASN A 91 18.67 -0.46 12.70
C ASN A 91 18.91 -0.70 11.21
N PRO A 92 19.68 0.17 10.54
CA PRO A 92 19.95 0.04 9.11
C PRO A 92 20.85 -1.16 8.76
N ASP A 93 21.58 -1.74 9.73
CA ASP A 93 22.34 -2.97 9.49
C ASP A 93 21.43 -4.15 9.13
N ASP A 94 20.14 -4.10 9.50
CA ASP A 94 19.18 -5.17 9.19
C ASP A 94 19.02 -5.38 7.67
N LEU A 95 19.19 -4.34 6.85
CA LEU A 95 19.13 -4.42 5.38
C LEU A 95 20.23 -5.31 4.77
N THR A 96 21.35 -5.45 5.46
CA THR A 96 22.51 -6.19 4.96
C THR A 96 22.46 -7.68 5.32
N LYS A 97 21.53 -8.07 6.20
CA LYS A 97 21.37 -9.44 6.70
C LYS A 97 20.70 -10.38 5.70
N ARG A 98 20.13 -9.86 4.61
CA ARG A 98 19.40 -10.64 3.59
C ARG A 98 18.30 -11.51 4.20
N ALA A 99 17.62 -10.99 5.21
CA ALA A 99 16.46 -11.66 5.79
C ALA A 99 15.30 -11.66 4.79
N SER A 100 14.53 -12.73 4.77
CA SER A 100 13.30 -12.87 3.96
C SER A 100 12.09 -12.18 4.60
N ASP A 101 12.22 -11.77 5.85
CA ASP A 101 11.16 -11.21 6.68
C ASP A 101 11.62 -9.92 7.38
N LEU A 102 10.65 -9.05 7.67
CA LEU A 102 10.81 -7.82 8.42
C LEU A 102 10.11 -7.96 9.77
N PRO A 103 10.84 -8.03 10.90
CA PRO A 103 10.25 -7.98 12.22
C PRO A 103 9.53 -6.65 12.47
N LEU A 104 8.29 -6.70 12.97
CA LEU A 104 7.54 -5.49 13.33
C LEU A 104 8.26 -4.66 14.39
N SER A 105 9.05 -5.30 15.23
CA SER A 105 9.89 -4.65 16.25
C SER A 105 11.04 -3.83 15.66
N ALA A 106 11.47 -4.12 14.43
CA ALA A 106 12.54 -3.40 13.72
C ALA A 106 12.07 -2.05 13.14
N ILE A 107 10.76 -1.86 12.97
CA ILE A 107 10.18 -0.60 12.49
C ILE A 107 10.28 0.47 13.56
N ASN A 108 10.69 1.68 13.15
CA ASN A 108 10.85 2.86 13.97
C ASN A 108 9.54 3.64 14.09
N ASP A 109 8.77 3.35 15.13
CA ASP A 109 7.49 4.00 15.44
C ASP A 109 7.64 5.37 16.15
N SER A 110 8.86 5.93 16.25
CA SER A 110 9.05 7.28 16.80
C SER A 110 8.63 8.39 15.83
N LYS A 111 8.66 8.12 14.51
CA LYS A 111 8.31 9.08 13.45
C LYS A 111 6.92 8.78 12.85
N PRO A 112 6.24 9.79 12.29
CA PRO A 112 4.94 9.60 11.64
C PRO A 112 4.97 8.52 10.55
N GLU A 113 5.96 8.52 9.65
CA GLU A 113 6.03 7.52 8.58
C GLU A 113 6.20 6.11 9.12
N GLY A 114 7.05 5.91 10.13
CA GLY A 114 7.26 4.60 10.72
C GLY A 114 6.05 4.09 11.54
N LYS A 115 5.29 4.98 12.17
CA LYS A 115 3.99 4.62 12.79
C LYS A 115 2.99 4.14 11.74
N GLN A 116 2.90 4.86 10.63
CA GLN A 116 2.04 4.47 9.50
C GLN A 116 2.47 3.12 8.93
N LEU A 117 3.76 2.93 8.67
CA LEU A 117 4.28 1.65 8.18
C LEU A 117 3.97 0.49 9.12
N LEU A 118 4.17 0.67 10.44
CA LEU A 118 3.86 -0.34 11.44
C LEU A 118 2.36 -0.66 11.49
N ALA A 119 1.49 0.36 11.41
CA ALA A 119 0.05 0.18 11.39
C ALA A 119 -0.39 -0.57 10.11
N SER A 120 0.13 -0.19 8.95
CA SER A 120 -0.14 -0.87 7.67
C SER A 120 0.33 -2.32 7.70
N ALA A 121 1.53 -2.61 8.20
CA ALA A 121 2.05 -3.98 8.32
C ALA A 121 1.16 -4.85 9.23
N LYS A 122 0.73 -4.31 10.38
CA LYS A 122 -0.21 -5.01 11.27
C LYS A 122 -1.56 -5.24 10.60
N GLN A 123 -2.09 -4.24 9.88
CA GLN A 123 -3.37 -4.37 9.19
C GLN A 123 -3.32 -5.44 8.10
N ILE A 124 -2.23 -5.47 7.31
CA ILE A 124 -2.00 -6.54 6.32
C ILE A 124 -2.04 -7.91 6.98
N LEU A 125 -1.35 -8.09 8.11
CA LEU A 125 -1.33 -9.36 8.84
C LEU A 125 -2.71 -9.74 9.38
N VAL A 126 -3.48 -8.78 9.89
CA VAL A 126 -4.89 -9.01 10.31
C VAL A 126 -5.73 -9.48 9.12
N ASN A 127 -5.64 -8.78 7.98
CA ASN A 127 -6.41 -9.12 6.77
C ASN A 127 -6.00 -10.47 6.16
N LEU A 128 -4.80 -10.96 6.45
CA LEU A 128 -4.33 -12.29 6.05
C LEU A 128 -4.66 -13.38 7.09
N GLY A 129 -5.40 -13.05 8.15
CA GLY A 129 -5.76 -13.98 9.23
C GLY A 129 -4.60 -14.33 10.16
N LYS A 130 -3.56 -13.49 10.23
CA LYS A 130 -2.35 -13.66 11.05
C LYS A 130 -2.16 -12.53 12.10
N PRO A 131 -3.15 -12.21 12.95
CA PRO A 131 -3.10 -11.04 13.83
C PRO A 131 -1.94 -11.06 14.85
N ASP A 132 -1.48 -12.25 15.25
CA ASP A 132 -0.41 -12.42 16.24
C ASP A 132 1.00 -12.55 15.62
N ALA A 133 1.12 -12.42 14.30
CA ALA A 133 2.42 -12.51 13.64
C ALA A 133 3.33 -11.33 14.02
N ALA A 134 4.57 -11.64 14.38
CA ALA A 134 5.58 -10.65 14.77
C ALA A 134 6.46 -10.16 13.62
N VAL A 135 6.28 -10.73 12.42
CA VAL A 135 7.07 -10.45 11.21
C VAL A 135 6.13 -10.31 10.01
N VAL A 136 6.53 -9.51 9.02
CA VAL A 136 5.88 -9.39 7.71
C VAL A 136 6.85 -9.78 6.61
N THR A 137 6.39 -10.50 5.60
CA THR A 137 7.20 -10.95 4.45
C THR A 137 6.82 -10.22 3.17
N ALA A 138 7.67 -10.27 2.14
CA ALA A 138 7.33 -9.74 0.83
C ALA A 138 6.07 -10.44 0.25
N GLU A 139 5.91 -11.74 0.48
CA GLU A 139 4.73 -12.50 0.07
C GLU A 139 3.44 -12.00 0.74
N ASP A 140 3.51 -11.62 2.02
CA ASP A 140 2.37 -11.03 2.74
C ASP A 140 1.94 -9.68 2.13
N THR A 141 2.83 -9.00 1.38
CA THR A 141 2.52 -7.71 0.72
C THR A 141 2.22 -7.83 -0.78
N ALA A 142 2.49 -8.99 -1.39
CA ALA A 142 2.41 -9.17 -2.84
C ALA A 142 0.99 -9.46 -3.36
N ASP A 143 0.12 -10.04 -2.51
CA ASP A 143 -1.24 -10.44 -2.88
C ASP A 143 -2.26 -9.38 -2.43
N THR A 144 -2.28 -8.25 -3.14
CA THR A 144 -3.21 -7.13 -2.84
C THR A 144 -4.67 -7.57 -2.87
N VAL A 145 -5.02 -8.55 -3.71
CA VAL A 145 -6.37 -9.12 -3.74
C VAL A 145 -6.68 -9.79 -2.41
N LYS A 146 -5.84 -10.69 -1.89
CA LYS A 146 -6.07 -11.30 -0.57
C LYS A 146 -6.04 -10.30 0.59
N ILE A 147 -5.14 -9.30 0.52
CA ILE A 147 -5.01 -8.28 1.57
C ILE A 147 -6.30 -7.45 1.70
N PHE A 148 -7.03 -7.22 0.61
CA PHE A 148 -8.23 -6.38 0.62
C PHE A 148 -9.55 -7.14 0.42
N ALA A 149 -9.52 -8.38 -0.07
CA ALA A 149 -10.71 -9.20 -0.23
C ALA A 149 -11.39 -9.51 1.11
N GLN A 150 -10.65 -9.50 2.22
CA GLN A 150 -11.19 -9.75 3.56
C GLN A 150 -11.52 -8.47 4.36
N THR A 151 -11.34 -7.29 3.77
CA THR A 151 -11.72 -6.03 4.42
C THR A 151 -13.15 -5.65 4.08
N LYS A 152 -14.01 -5.52 5.11
CA LYS A 152 -15.42 -5.09 5.01
C LYS A 152 -15.66 -3.85 4.14
N PHE A 153 -14.68 -2.95 4.06
CA PHE A 153 -14.70 -1.79 3.18
C PHE A 153 -13.37 -1.71 2.44
N ASN A 154 -13.28 -2.32 1.28
CA ASN A 154 -12.06 -2.32 0.46
C ASN A 154 -11.96 -1.12 -0.50
N GLY A 155 -12.96 -0.22 -0.46
CA GLY A 155 -12.92 1.09 -1.12
C GLY A 155 -13.08 1.04 -2.63
N ASP A 156 -13.68 -0.01 -3.18
CA ASP A 156 -13.98 -0.11 -4.61
C ASP A 156 -15.36 0.49 -4.99
N GLY A 157 -16.14 0.90 -3.99
CA GLY A 157 -17.47 1.50 -4.17
C GLY A 157 -18.61 0.49 -4.25
N ILE A 158 -18.32 -0.80 -4.06
CA ILE A 158 -19.28 -1.88 -4.01
C ILE A 158 -19.48 -2.27 -2.54
N VAL A 159 -20.74 -2.43 -2.12
CA VAL A 159 -21.11 -2.82 -0.76
C VAL A 159 -21.73 -4.22 -0.80
N PRO A 160 -20.95 -5.27 -0.48
CA PRO A 160 -21.46 -6.61 -0.27
C PRO A 160 -22.37 -6.73 0.96
N PHE A 161 -23.14 -7.82 1.05
CA PHE A 161 -24.04 -8.05 2.17
C PHE A 161 -23.32 -8.20 3.53
N ASP A 162 -22.06 -8.65 3.53
CA ASP A 162 -21.25 -8.87 4.73
C ASP A 162 -20.54 -7.59 5.25
N SER A 163 -20.73 -6.46 4.56
CA SER A 163 -20.16 -5.15 4.92
C SER A 163 -20.70 -4.60 6.24
N THR A 164 -21.81 -5.16 6.75
CA THR A 164 -22.46 -4.74 8.00
C THR A 164 -22.87 -5.95 8.82
N ASP A 165 -22.82 -5.81 10.15
CA ASP A 165 -23.33 -6.81 11.10
C ASP A 165 -24.81 -6.53 11.48
N ASP A 166 -25.41 -5.46 10.95
CA ASP A 166 -26.82 -5.12 11.18
C ASP A 166 -27.74 -5.91 10.24
N GLU A 167 -28.49 -6.86 10.80
CA GLU A 167 -29.44 -7.71 10.07
C GLU A 167 -30.45 -6.92 9.24
N GLN A 168 -30.88 -5.73 9.69
CA GLN A 168 -31.83 -4.90 8.94
C GLN A 168 -31.18 -4.33 7.69
N LEU A 169 -29.94 -3.87 7.80
CA LEU A 169 -29.20 -3.29 6.69
C LEU A 169 -28.79 -4.38 5.67
N GLN A 170 -28.48 -5.59 6.14
CA GLN A 170 -28.26 -6.75 5.28
C GLN A 170 -29.50 -7.11 4.45
N CYS A 171 -30.70 -7.07 5.05
CA CYS A 171 -31.95 -7.29 4.31
C CYS A 171 -32.14 -6.24 3.21
N VAL A 172 -31.92 -4.95 3.50
CA VAL A 172 -32.03 -3.89 2.48
C VAL A 172 -31.05 -4.12 1.33
N ILE A 173 -29.78 -4.45 1.62
CA ILE A 173 -28.78 -4.74 0.58
C ILE A 173 -29.26 -5.90 -0.29
N LYS A 174 -29.78 -6.97 0.32
CA LYS A 174 -30.30 -8.13 -0.39
C LYS A 174 -31.50 -7.79 -1.27
N ASP A 175 -32.46 -7.02 -0.77
CA ASP A 175 -33.64 -6.61 -1.53
C ASP A 175 -33.24 -5.77 -2.76
N VAL A 176 -32.29 -4.85 -2.59
CA VAL A 176 -31.73 -4.05 -3.69
C VAL A 176 -31.06 -4.96 -4.73
N MET A 177 -30.26 -5.94 -4.29
CA MET A 177 -29.62 -6.91 -5.20
C MET A 177 -30.63 -7.75 -5.97
N GLU A 178 -31.74 -8.15 -5.35
CA GLU A 178 -32.80 -8.94 -5.99
C GLU A 178 -33.61 -8.11 -7.00
N CYS A 179 -33.85 -6.83 -6.72
CA CYS A 179 -34.64 -5.96 -7.60
C CYS A 179 -33.83 -5.39 -8.77
N VAL A 180 -32.64 -4.84 -8.50
CA VAL A 180 -31.87 -4.03 -9.47
C VAL A 180 -30.59 -4.74 -9.94
N GLY A 181 -30.28 -5.90 -9.35
CA GLY A 181 -29.11 -6.72 -9.65
C GLY A 181 -27.86 -6.30 -8.87
N SER A 182 -26.80 -7.11 -8.94
CA SER A 182 -25.53 -6.89 -8.22
C SER A 182 -24.34 -6.66 -9.16
N GLU A 183 -23.27 -6.08 -8.62
CA GLU A 183 -21.95 -6.00 -9.25
C GLU A 183 -20.93 -6.75 -8.41
N LEU A 184 -19.86 -7.25 -9.05
CA LEU A 184 -18.81 -7.98 -8.35
C LEU A 184 -17.79 -7.00 -7.78
N ASP A 185 -17.63 -7.05 -6.46
CA ASP A 185 -16.55 -6.41 -5.72
C ASP A 185 -15.18 -6.96 -6.21
N ARG A 186 -14.09 -6.21 -6.01
CA ARG A 186 -12.69 -6.67 -6.08
C ARG A 186 -12.41 -7.97 -5.33
N SER A 187 -13.20 -8.28 -4.29
CA SER A 187 -13.16 -9.56 -3.58
C SER A 187 -13.79 -10.72 -4.37
N GLY A 188 -14.56 -10.42 -5.42
CA GLY A 188 -15.37 -11.36 -6.18
C GLY A 188 -16.77 -11.58 -5.61
N GLU A 189 -17.13 -10.89 -4.53
CA GLU A 189 -18.46 -10.99 -3.93
C GLU A 189 -19.49 -10.06 -4.60
N PRO A 190 -20.74 -10.50 -4.76
CA PRO A 190 -21.79 -9.64 -5.31
C PRO A 190 -22.24 -8.61 -4.28
N GLY A 191 -22.30 -7.35 -4.69
CA GLY A 191 -22.78 -6.24 -3.87
C GLY A 191 -23.53 -5.18 -4.68
N ILE A 192 -23.82 -4.06 -4.04
CA ILE A 192 -24.53 -2.92 -4.63
C ILE A 192 -23.63 -1.69 -4.71
N THR A 193 -23.80 -0.86 -5.75
CA THR A 193 -23.14 0.44 -5.86
C THR A 193 -24.06 1.57 -5.41
N GLN A 194 -23.53 2.78 -5.27
CA GLN A 194 -24.34 3.97 -4.99
C GLN A 194 -25.40 4.20 -6.08
N GLU A 195 -25.05 4.02 -7.35
CA GLU A 195 -25.98 4.22 -8.48
C GLU A 195 -27.17 3.25 -8.41
N LYS A 196 -26.93 2.00 -7.99
CA LYS A 196 -27.99 1.00 -7.83
C LYS A 196 -28.90 1.31 -6.65
N MET A 197 -28.33 1.82 -5.57
CA MET A 197 -29.12 2.27 -4.42
C MET A 197 -30.00 3.47 -4.80
N ASP A 198 -29.46 4.45 -5.53
CA ASP A 198 -30.22 5.59 -6.04
C ASP A 198 -31.34 5.16 -6.99
N GLN A 199 -31.06 4.20 -7.89
CA GLN A 199 -32.07 3.62 -8.78
C GLN A 199 -33.19 2.91 -8.00
N PHE A 200 -32.83 2.09 -7.00
CA PHE A 200 -33.81 1.38 -6.18
C PHE A 200 -34.76 2.34 -5.47
N TYR A 201 -34.24 3.39 -4.85
CA TYR A 201 -35.07 4.37 -4.15
C TYR A 201 -35.91 5.23 -5.10
N ALA A 202 -35.41 5.54 -6.30
CA ALA A 202 -36.19 6.21 -7.33
C ALA A 202 -37.39 5.34 -7.79
N GLU A 203 -37.15 4.07 -8.10
CA GLU A 203 -38.20 3.13 -8.53
C GLU A 203 -39.21 2.84 -7.41
N LEU A 204 -38.76 2.75 -6.15
CA LEU A 204 -39.65 2.64 -4.99
C LEU A 204 -40.56 3.86 -4.84
N GLN A 205 -40.02 5.06 -5.03
CA GLN A 205 -40.80 6.30 -4.96
C GLN A 205 -41.83 6.34 -6.09
N ASP A 206 -41.44 6.03 -7.32
CA ASP A 206 -42.35 5.96 -8.47
C ASP A 206 -43.49 4.96 -8.23
N TYR A 207 -43.17 3.80 -7.65
CA TYR A 207 -44.17 2.79 -7.30
C TYR A 207 -45.12 3.28 -6.19
N SER A 208 -44.58 3.92 -5.15
CA SER A 208 -45.35 4.50 -4.05
C SER A 208 -46.28 5.62 -4.54
N ASP A 209 -45.79 6.47 -5.45
CA ASP A 209 -46.57 7.57 -6.03
C ASP A 209 -47.69 7.05 -6.92
N TRP A 210 -47.40 6.02 -7.73
CA TRP A 210 -48.41 5.34 -8.53
C TRP A 210 -49.51 4.72 -7.66
N TRP A 211 -49.13 4.05 -6.57
CA TRP A 211 -50.09 3.46 -5.64
C TRP A 211 -50.94 4.53 -4.93
N SER A 212 -50.31 5.63 -4.51
CA SER A 212 -51.00 6.76 -3.87
C SER A 212 -52.00 7.43 -4.81
N GLN A 213 -51.68 7.53 -6.11
CA GLN A 213 -52.63 8.00 -7.12
C GLN A 213 -53.82 7.05 -7.24
N ALA A 214 -53.60 5.73 -7.23
CA ALA A 214 -54.67 4.74 -7.28
C ALA A 214 -55.59 4.83 -6.04
N GLU A 215 -55.04 5.04 -4.84
CA GLU A 215 -55.83 5.25 -3.62
C GLU A 215 -56.60 6.57 -3.64
N ALA A 216 -55.99 7.64 -4.14
CA ALA A 216 -56.63 8.96 -4.25
C ALA A 216 -57.77 8.98 -5.29
N ASP A 217 -57.62 8.21 -6.37
CA ASP A 217 -58.60 8.14 -7.47
C ASP A 217 -59.53 6.91 -7.35
N ALA A 218 -59.51 6.21 -6.21
CA ALA A 218 -60.30 5.01 -5.95
C ALA A 218 -61.82 5.21 -6.16
N ALA A 219 -62.32 6.45 -5.99
CA ALA A 219 -63.72 6.79 -6.23
C ALA A 219 -64.10 6.86 -7.73
N ASN A 220 -63.13 7.04 -8.64
CA ASN A 220 -63.35 7.15 -10.09
C ASN A 220 -62.97 5.89 -10.87
N ILE A 221 -62.21 4.96 -10.26
CA ILE A 221 -61.72 3.74 -10.94
C ILE A 221 -62.80 2.64 -11.07
N LEU A 222 -63.92 2.73 -10.32
CA LEU A 222 -65.02 1.75 -10.34
C LEU A 222 -66.37 2.32 -10.85
N ALA A 223 -66.38 3.48 -11.51
CA ALA A 223 -67.59 4.08 -12.10
C ALA A 223 -67.79 3.68 -13.58
#